data_AF-A0A8S8YMS5-F1
#
_entry.id   AF-A0A8S8YMS5-F1
#
_cell.length_a   1.000
_cell.length_b   1.000
_cell.length_c   1.000
_cell.angle_alpha   90.00
_cell.angle_beta   90.00
_cell.angle_gamma   90.00
#
_symmetry.space_group_name_H-M   'P 1'
#
loop_
_entity.id
_entity.type
_entity.pdbx_description
1 polymer ?
#
loop_
_entity_poly.entity_id
_entity_poly.type
_entity_poly.pdbx_seq_one_letter_code
_entity_poly.pdbx_strand_id
1 'polypeptide(L)' 'MIVDDSSIYEAFNDPVTPTIQVVNRNGEIVWTSKEYWPSDDAMDEVLQALADAS' A
#
# COMPACT_ATOMS: atom_id res chain seq x y z
N MET A 1 -17.11 -12.39 17.98
CA MET A 1 -16.65 -11.65 16.80
C MET A 1 -15.87 -10.47 17.34
N ILE A 2 -14.54 -10.51 17.27
CA ILE A 2 -13.73 -9.32 17.60
C ILE A 2 -13.90 -8.42 16.37
N VAL A 3 -14.74 -7.40 16.49
CA VAL A 3 -14.68 -6.24 15.60
C VAL A 3 -13.58 -5.38 16.18
N ASP A 4 -12.40 -5.51 15.59
CA ASP A 4 -11.32 -4.56 15.83
C ASP A 4 -11.81 -3.21 15.29
N ASP A 5 -12.07 -2.26 16.19
CA ASP A 5 -12.61 -0.93 15.86
C ASP A 5 -11.53 0.00 15.31
N SER A 6 -10.40 -0.58 14.89
CA SER A 6 -9.28 0.11 14.25
C SER A 6 -9.77 0.79 12.98
N SER A 7 -9.63 2.12 12.94
CA SER A 7 -9.90 2.87 11.73
C SER A 7 -8.94 2.47 10.61
N ILE A 8 -9.32 2.69 9.35
CA ILE A 8 -8.41 2.49 8.21
C ILE A 8 -7.13 3.33 8.40
N TYR A 9 -7.20 4.47 9.07
CA TYR A 9 -6.02 5.30 9.34
C TYR A 9 -5.02 4.60 10.27
N GLU A 10 -5.50 4.04 11.38
CA GLU A 10 -4.66 3.31 12.35
C GLU A 10 -4.16 1.98 11.77
N ALA A 11 -4.98 1.28 10.98
CA ALA A 11 -4.63 0.01 10.35
C ALA A 11 -3.43 0.12 9.40
N PHE A 12 -3.18 1.32 8.86
CA PHE A 12 -2.03 1.63 8.00
C PHE A 12 -0.97 2.48 8.72
N ASN A 13 -0.92 2.41 10.06
CA ASN A 13 0.10 3.00 10.92
C ASN A 13 0.17 4.54 10.85
N ASP A 14 -1.00 5.18 10.94
CA ASP A 14 -1.15 6.64 11.09
C ASP A 14 -0.30 7.45 10.10
N PRO A 15 -0.51 7.29 8.78
CA PRO A 15 0.33 7.93 7.78
C PRO A 15 0.27 9.45 7.91
N VAL A 16 1.44 10.07 8.14
CA VAL A 16 1.60 11.52 8.31
C VAL A 16 1.75 12.27 6.99
N THR A 17 2.12 11.56 5.92
CA THR A 17 2.13 12.09 4.55
C THR A 17 1.14 11.31 3.71
N PRO A 18 0.47 11.95 2.73
CA PRO A 18 -0.36 11.21 1.81
C PRO A 18 0.52 10.22 1.03
N THR A 19 0.20 8.95 1.20
CA THR A 19 1.03 7.81 0.77
C THR A 19 0.14 6.86 -0.02
N ILE A 20 0.64 6.35 -1.15
CA ILE A 20 -0.05 5.34 -1.93
C ILE A 20 0.56 3.99 -1.58
N GLN A 21 -0.27 3.04 -1.16
CA GLN A 21 0.16 1.68 -0.83
C GLN A 21 -0.63 0.68 -1.67
N VAL A 22 0.07 -0.34 -2.16
CA VAL A 22 -0.52 -1.42 -2.95
C VAL A 22 -0.52 -2.68 -2.11
N VAL A 23 -1.70 -3.30 -2.03
CA VAL A 23 -1.93 -4.51 -1.25
C VAL A 23 -2.22 -5.68 -2.20
N ASN A 24 -1.55 -6.81 -2.01
CA ASN A 24 -1.78 -8.01 -2.82
C ASN A 24 -3.03 -8.77 -2.36
N ARG A 25 -3.35 -9.88 -3.05
CA ARG A 25 -4.54 -10.70 -2.74
C ARG A 25 -4.48 -11.40 -1.37
N ASN A 26 -3.29 -11.51 -0.79
CA ASN A 26 -3.07 -12.11 0.52
C ASN A 26 -3.26 -11.09 1.66
N GLY A 27 -3.46 -9.81 1.34
CA GLY A 27 -3.57 -8.73 2.32
C GLY A 27 -2.23 -8.12 2.74
N GLU A 28 -1.16 -8.38 2.00
CA GLU A 28 0.18 -7.87 2.30
C GLU A 28 0.45 -6.58 1.52
N ILE A 29 1.05 -5.59 2.17
CA ILE A 29 1.55 -4.37 1.50
C ILE A 29 2.81 -4.76 0.72
N VAL A 30 2.72 -4.69 -0.61
CA VAL A 30 3.82 -5.09 -1.52
C VAL A 30 4.58 -3.90 -2.08
N TRP A 31 4.00 -2.71 -2.05
CA TRP A 31 4.66 -1.48 -2.47
C TRP A 31 4.09 -0.27 -1.72
N THR A 32 4.94 0.72 -1.46
CA THR A 32 4.60 1.99 -0.82
C THR A 32 5.28 3.12 -1.59
N SER A 33 4.54 4.17 -1.91
CA SER A 33 5.05 5.28 -2.72
C SER A 33 6.14 6.06 -1.98
N LYS A 34 7.21 6.38 -2.71
CA LYS A 34 8.28 7.27 -2.22
C LYS A 34 7.89 8.74 -2.36
N GLU A 35 7.03 9.04 -3.33
CA GLU A 35 6.50 10.37 -3.61
C GLU A 35 4.98 10.35 -3.56
N TYR A 36 4.38 11.54 -3.43
CA TYR A 36 2.93 11.72 -3.37
C TYR A 36 2.24 11.50 -4.73
N TRP A 37 2.97 11.63 -5.84
CA TRP A 37 2.38 11.61 -7.17
C TRP A 37 2.67 10.30 -7.90
N PRO A 38 1.65 9.64 -8.47
CA PRO A 38 1.87 8.55 -9.40
C PRO A 38 2.48 9.08 -10.69
N SER A 39 3.58 8.46 -11.12
CA SER A 39 4.21 8.62 -12.43
C SER A 39 4.17 7.28 -13.19
N ASP A 40 4.48 7.30 -14.48
CA ASP A 40 4.61 6.07 -15.27
C ASP A 40 5.68 5.14 -14.68
N ASP A 41 6.82 5.70 -14.23
CA ASP A 41 7.88 4.93 -13.54
C ASP A 41 7.36 4.28 -12.25
N ALA A 42 6.53 4.99 -11.48
CA ALA A 42 5.93 4.43 -10.27
C ALA A 42 4.95 3.30 -10.57
N MET A 43 4.24 3.36 -11.71
CA MET A 43 3.37 2.27 -12.17
C MET A 43 4.18 1.03 -12.51
N ASP A 44 5.30 1.18 -13.21
CA ASP A 44 6.19 0.06 -13.55
C ASP A 44 6.77 -0.58 -12.28
N GLU A 45 7.17 0.22 -11.27
CA GLU A 45 7.60 -0.30 -9.96
C GLU A 45 6.49 -1.13 -9.27
N VAL A 46 5.24 -0.63 -9.31
CA VAL A 46 4.08 -1.34 -8.72
C VAL A 46 3.82 -2.66 -9.43
N LEU A 47 3.83 -2.67 -10.76
CA LEU A 47 3.58 -3.88 -11.55
C LEU A 47 4.67 -4.93 -11.30
N GLN A 48 5.92 -4.50 -11.21
CA GLN A 48 7.03 -5.39 -10.87
C GLN A 48 6.87 -5.97 -9.45
N ALA A 49 6.56 -5.13 -8.45
CA ALA A 49 6.35 -5.58 -7.07
C ALA A 49 5.20 -6.57 -6.95
N LEU A 50 4.11 -6.38 -7.71
CA LEU A 50 3.00 -7.32 -7.75
C LEU A 50 3.36 -8.65 -8.41
N ALA A 51 4.24 -8.64 -9.42
CA ALA A 51 4.73 -9.87 -10.05
C ALA A 51 5.65 -10.65 -9.10
N ASP A 52 6.53 -9.96 -8.36
CA ASP A 52 7.46 -10.60 -7.42
C ASP A 52 6.77 -11.17 -6.18
N ALA A 53 5.61 -10.61 -5.81
CA ALA A 53 4.81 -11.05 -4.67
C ALA A 53 3.81 -12.18 -5.00
N SER A 54 3.86 -12.74 -6.21
CA SER A 54 2.92 -13.77 -6.70
C SER A 54 3.47 -15.19 -6.72
#